data_AF-A0A5P2C1F5-F1
#
_entry.id   AF-A0A5P2C1F5-F1
#
_cell.length_a   1.000
_cell.length_b   1.000
_cell.length_c   1.000
_cell.angle_alpha   90.00
_cell.angle_beta   90.00
_cell.angle_gamma   90.00
#
_symmetry.space_group_name_H-M   'P 1'
#
loop_
_entity.id
_entity.type
_entity.pdbx_description
1 polymer ?
#
loop_
_entity_poly.entity_id
_entity_poly.type
_entity_poly.pdbx_seq_one_letter_code
_entity_poly.pdbx_strand_id
1 'polypeptide(L)' 'MRLVSWSPADGFHIDDDVERGPAAVARLEAEPGDDDEQPDLPYEIRCVGGTPRAQVVPDTDDD' A
#
# COMPACT_ATOMS: atom_id res chain seq x y z
N MET A 1 16.39 8.49 -4.43
CA MET A 1 15.42 7.71 -3.64
C MET A 1 14.64 8.68 -2.77
N ARG A 2 13.31 8.69 -2.85
CA ARG A 2 12.49 9.22 -1.77
C ARG A 2 11.95 8.00 -1.04
N LEU A 3 12.34 7.85 0.23
CA LEU A 3 11.64 6.95 1.12
C LEU A 3 10.22 7.53 1.25
N VAL A 4 9.19 6.78 0.88
CA VAL A 4 7.82 7.15 1.27
C VAL A 4 7.71 6.71 2.72
N SER A 5 8.09 7.61 3.63
CA SER A 5 7.87 7.42 5.05
C SER A 5 6.46 7.89 5.31
N TRP A 6 5.57 6.94 5.55
CA TRP A 6 4.26 7.22 6.10
C TRP A 6 4.34 7.14 7.63
N SER A 7 3.61 7.99 8.33
CA SER A 7 3.45 7.94 9.78
C SER A 7 1.97 7.88 10.14
N PRO A 8 1.59 7.26 11.28
CA PRO A 8 0.21 7.30 11.80
C PRO A 8 -0.38 8.70 11.92
N ALA A 9 0.46 9.74 12.01
CA ALA A 9 0.02 11.13 12.05
C ALA A 9 -0.48 11.66 10.69
N ASP A 10 -0.22 10.94 9.59
CA ASP A 10 -0.68 11.28 8.24
C ASP A 10 -2.11 10.75 7.96
N GLY A 11 -2.78 10.15 8.96
CA GLY A 11 -4.22 9.85 8.92
C GLY A 11 -4.62 8.58 8.17
N PHE A 12 -3.66 7.70 7.88
CA PHE A 12 -3.96 6.39 7.30
C PHE A 12 -3.58 5.26 8.28
N HIS A 13 -3.79 4.02 7.92
CA HIS A 13 -3.22 2.86 8.58
C HIS A 13 -3.09 1.74 7.56
N ILE A 14 -2.15 0.82 7.79
CA ILE A 14 -2.02 -0.39 6.98
C ILE A 14 -2.69 -1.50 7.76
N ASP A 15 -3.67 -2.17 7.16
CA ASP A 15 -4.33 -3.32 7.78
C ASP A 15 -3.32 -4.47 8.00
N ASP A 16 -3.59 -5.30 9.01
CA ASP A 16 -2.77 -6.44 9.41
C ASP A 16 -2.77 -7.58 8.37
N ASP A 17 -3.66 -7.54 7.38
CA ASP A 17 -3.76 -8.49 6.26
C ASP A 17 -2.70 -8.26 5.16
N VAL A 18 -1.45 -7.99 5.56
CA VAL A 18 -0.31 -7.98 4.64
C VAL A 18 0.02 -9.42 4.24
N GLU A 19 -0.56 -9.89 3.14
CA GLU A 19 -0.29 -11.22 2.61
C GLU A 19 1.10 -11.31 1.94
N ARG A 20 1.99 -12.09 2.55
CA ARG A 20 3.24 -12.51 1.90
C ARG A 20 2.96 -13.58 0.85
N GLY A 21 2.69 -13.17 -0.37
CA GLY A 21 2.61 -14.09 -1.51
C GLY A 21 3.99 -14.66 -1.91
N PRO A 22 4.04 -15.82 -2.60
CA PRO A 22 5.25 -16.32 -3.26
C PRO A 22 5.70 -15.46 -4.46
N ALA A 23 4.99 -14.36 -4.73
CA ALA A 23 5.21 -13.48 -5.87
C ALA A 23 6.32 -12.46 -5.59
N ALA A 24 6.96 -11.95 -6.65
CA ALA A 24 7.95 -10.87 -6.56
C ALA A 24 7.35 -9.49 -6.20
N VAL A 25 6.07 -9.47 -5.82
CA VAL A 25 5.23 -8.30 -5.56
C VAL A 25 4.56 -8.48 -4.21
N ALA A 26 4.70 -7.50 -3.32
CA ALA A 26 3.88 -7.38 -2.12
C ALA A 26 2.75 -6.40 -2.39
N ARG A 27 1.54 -6.71 -1.89
CA ARG A 27 0.36 -5.85 -1.95
C ARG A 27 0.02 -5.41 -0.54
N LEU A 28 -0.38 -4.16 -0.40
CA LEU A 28 -0.82 -3.57 0.86
C LEU A 28 -1.85 -2.48 0.57
N GLU A 29 -2.76 -2.30 1.51
CA GLU A 29 -3.79 -1.28 1.45
C GLU A 29 -3.54 -0.26 2.56
N ALA A 30 -3.72 1.02 2.24
CA ALA A 30 -3.69 2.09 3.22
C ALA A 30 -5.09 2.67 3.36
N GLU A 31 -5.70 2.44 4.52
CA GLU A 31 -7.05 2.89 4.86
C GLU A 31 -6.97 4.19 5.65
N PRO A 32 -7.84 5.19 5.38
CA PRO A 32 -7.92 6.39 6.21
C PRO A 32 -8.35 6.08 7.64
N GLY A 33 -8.17 7.03 8.55
CA GLY A 33 -8.82 6.95 9.86
C GLY A 33 -10.35 6.99 9.75
N ASP A 34 -11.05 6.41 10.75
CA ASP A 34 -12.52 6.29 10.75
C ASP A 34 -13.30 7.62 10.54
N ASP A 35 -12.67 8.76 10.85
CA ASP A 35 -13.26 10.10 10.71
C ASP A 35 -12.91 10.79 9.37
N ASP A 36 -12.15 10.14 8.48
CA ASP A 36 -11.67 10.67 7.20
C ASP A 36 -12.44 10.06 6.01
N GLU A 37 -13.07 10.89 5.17
CA GLU A 37 -13.83 10.47 3.98
C GLU A 37 -12.93 10.17 2.76
N GLN A 38 -11.65 9.90 2.97
CA GLN A 38 -10.72 9.60 1.88
C GLN A 38 -10.91 8.16 1.40
N PRO A 39 -10.64 7.85 0.12
CA PRO A 39 -10.66 6.46 -0.34
C PRO A 39 -9.41 5.72 0.10
N ASP A 40 -9.52 4.40 0.19
CA ASP A 40 -8.39 3.51 0.42
C ASP A 40 -7.38 3.62 -0.73
N LEU A 41 -6.11 3.38 -0.40
CA LEU A 41 -5.01 3.49 -1.34
C LEU A 41 -4.30 2.13 -1.44
N PRO A 42 -4.60 1.31 -2.46
CA PRO A 42 -3.90 0.07 -2.67
C PRO A 42 -2.54 0.31 -3.33
N TYR A 43 -1.52 -0.34 -2.80
CA TYR A 43 -0.15 -0.26 -3.29
C TYR A 43 0.38 -1.63 -3.73
N GLU A 44 1.12 -1.64 -4.84
CA GLU A 44 2.03 -2.72 -5.18
C GLU A 44 3.48 -2.32 -4.90
N ILE A 45 4.20 -3.16 -4.17
CA ILE A 45 5.65 -3.05 -3.98
C ILE A 45 6.36 -4.13 -4.79
N ARG A 46 7.23 -3.72 -5.70
CA ARG A 46 8.08 -4.63 -6.50
C ARG A 46 9.56 -4.36 -6.26
N CYS A 47 10.36 -5.42 -6.21
CA CYS A 47 11.82 -5.29 -6.17
C CYS A 47 12.39 -5.15 -7.58
N VAL A 48 12.87 -3.95 -7.93
CA VAL A 48 13.55 -3.68 -9.21
C VAL A 48 15.04 -3.49 -8.93
N GLY A 49 15.87 -4.43 -9.40
CA GLY A 49 17.32 -4.37 -9.17
C GLY A 49 17.71 -4.41 -7.68
N GLY A 50 16.99 -5.21 -6.87
CA GLY A 50 17.22 -5.31 -5.42
C GLY A 50 16.69 -4.14 -4.59
N THR A 51 16.00 -3.17 -5.22
CA THR A 51 15.41 -2.02 -4.54
C THR A 51 13.87 -2.11 -4.57
N PRO A 52 13.17 -1.98 -3.43
CA PRO A 52 11.72 -1.94 -3.42
C PRO A 52 11.20 -0.65 -4.06
N ARG A 53 10.18 -0.76 -4.89
CA ARG A 53 9.45 0.36 -5.49
C ARG A 53 7.95 0.16 -5.26
N ALA A 54 7.35 1.12 -4.58
CA ALA A 54 5.92 1.20 -4.37
C ALA A 54 5.25 2.02 -5.48
N GLN A 55 4.06 1.62 -5.88
CA GLN A 55 3.17 2.39 -6.75
C GLN A 55 1.73 2.19 -6.29
N VAL A 56 0.90 3.25 -6.35
CA VAL A 56 -0.55 3.12 -6.20
C VAL A 56 -1.08 2.37 -7.42
N VAL A 57 -1.88 1.35 -7.19
CA VAL A 57 -2.63 0.66 -8.23
C VAL A 57 -4.11 1.04 -8.11
N PRO A 58 -4.84 1.20 -9.21
CA PRO A 58 -6.29 1.34 -9.12
C PRO A 58 -6.89 0.04 -8.56
N ASP A 59 -7.90 0.15 -7.70
CA ASP A 59 -8.73 -0.98 -7.33
C ASP A 59 -9.32 -1.61 -8.58
N THR A 60 -8.90 -2.83 -8.85
CA THR A 60 -9.58 -3.71 -9.80
C THR A 60 -10.46 -4.63 -8.96
N ASP A 61 -11.62 -4.12 -8.56
CA ASP A 61 -12.79 -4.97 -8.34
C ASP A 61 -13.07 -5.67 -9.67
N ASP A 62 -12.68 -6.94 -9.76
CA ASP A 62 -13.01 -7.85 -10.86
C ASP A 62 -14.44 -8.36 -10.58
N ASP A 63 -15.45 -7.76 -11.23
CA ASP A 63 -16.87 -8.19 -11.23
C ASP A 63 -17.07 -9.52 -11.98
#